data_AF-A0A1H9EDH1-F1
#
_entry.id   AF-A0A1H9EDH1-F1
#
_cell.length_a   1.000
_cell.length_b   1.000
_cell.length_c   1.000
_cell.angle_alpha   90.00
_cell.angle_beta   90.00
_cell.angle_gamma   90.00
#
_symmetry.space_group_name_H-M   'P 1'
#
loop_
_entity.id
_entity.type
_entity.pdbx_description
1 polymer ?
#
loop_
_entity_poly.entity_id
_entity_poly.type
_entity_poly.pdbx_seq_one_letter_code
_entity_poly.pdbx_strand_id
1 'polypeptide(L)'
;MPNILDPFPIELQPRMQALSDNLDIRIPAKKIGRNLLIATWNIRAFGNLSRVWTSSQTDSPRRDLSSVHYIAEIVSRFDVVAVQEVKANIRAFRDMMKLLGSNWSFILTDVTVGSAGNGERMAYVFDTRRANLSGLASEIVVPKEWLDEVEENSLKDQFVRSPYAVSFRSESKTFILVTLHIIYGKKSSDRIAELKGIARWLSDWASDINTYDQNLICLGDFNIDERGDLLNQTFLAKGLYVPPALQAPEATRSIFNKDKYYDQIAWFNGDNKQPKLSMDLLAAGNYDFVPLLWNEETHSKLQHSWMISDHYPLWAEFSIR
;
A
#
# COMPACT_ATOMS: atom_id res chain seq x y z
N MET A 1 22.78 22.36 3.95
CA MET A 1 22.35 21.09 3.33
C MET A 1 21.15 21.39 2.46
N PRO A 2 21.02 20.79 1.27
CA PRO A 2 19.89 21.02 0.37
C PRO A 2 18.53 20.69 1.03
N ASN A 3 17.52 21.45 0.65
CA ASN A 3 16.12 21.25 1.01
C ASN A 3 15.39 20.42 -0.06
N ILE A 4 14.28 19.77 0.30
CA ILE A 4 13.47 19.00 -0.66
C ILE A 4 12.86 19.89 -1.75
N LEU A 5 12.63 21.17 -1.47
CA LEU A 5 12.04 22.13 -2.43
C LEU A 5 13.10 22.95 -3.19
N ASP A 6 14.39 22.69 -2.97
CA ASP A 6 15.44 23.31 -3.78
C ASP A 6 15.31 22.82 -5.25
N PRO A 7 15.77 23.61 -6.24
CA PRO A 7 15.70 23.22 -7.64
C PRO A 7 16.29 21.82 -7.89
N PHE A 8 15.55 20.98 -8.61
CA PHE A 8 15.99 19.62 -8.92
C PHE A 8 17.25 19.64 -9.81
N PRO A 9 18.34 18.92 -9.43
CA PRO A 9 19.61 19.00 -10.14
C PRO A 9 19.51 18.65 -11.61
N ILE A 10 20.19 19.42 -12.46
CA ILE A 10 20.12 19.30 -13.93
C ILE A 10 20.54 17.90 -14.38
N GLU A 11 21.55 17.33 -13.74
CA GLU A 11 22.07 15.99 -14.03
C GLU A 11 21.07 14.87 -13.72
N LEU A 12 20.07 15.10 -12.86
CA LEU A 12 19.04 14.13 -12.52
C LEU A 12 17.75 14.30 -13.35
N GLN A 13 17.55 15.47 -13.98
CA GLN A 13 16.34 15.76 -14.76
C GLN A 13 16.05 14.74 -15.87
N PRO A 14 17.03 14.25 -16.66
CA PRO A 14 16.75 13.24 -17.68
C PRO A 14 16.15 11.95 -17.11
N ARG A 15 16.64 11.49 -15.94
CA ARG A 15 16.11 10.30 -15.27
C ARG A 15 14.69 10.53 -14.73
N MET A 16 14.43 11.71 -14.16
CA MET A 16 13.08 12.09 -13.72
C MET A 16 12.11 12.16 -14.90
N GLN A 17 12.50 12.76 -16.02
CA GLN A 17 11.67 12.81 -17.21
C GLN A 17 11.37 11.41 -17.76
N ALA A 18 12.38 10.54 -17.84
CA ALA A 18 12.19 9.16 -18.27
C ALA A 18 11.24 8.36 -17.34
N LEU A 19 11.29 8.60 -16.02
CA LEU A 19 10.33 8.05 -15.07
C LEU A 19 8.90 8.55 -15.39
N SER A 20 8.72 9.86 -15.55
CA SER A 20 7.43 10.46 -15.87
C SER A 20 6.84 9.91 -17.18
N ASP A 21 7.63 9.89 -18.26
CA ASP A 21 7.20 9.41 -19.56
C ASP A 21 6.82 7.92 -19.51
N ASN A 22 7.56 7.13 -18.75
CA ASN A 22 7.24 5.72 -18.57
C ASN A 22 5.97 5.50 -17.75
N LEU A 23 5.75 6.29 -16.71
CA LEU A 23 4.52 6.26 -15.93
C LEU A 23 3.29 6.64 -16.79
N ASP A 24 3.42 7.59 -17.71
CA ASP A 24 2.35 7.95 -18.67
C ASP A 24 1.96 6.77 -19.59
N ILE A 25 2.91 5.88 -19.87
CA ILE A 25 2.67 4.69 -20.71
C ILE A 25 2.11 3.53 -19.86
N ARG A 26 2.61 3.36 -18.64
CA ARG A 26 2.36 2.16 -17.81
C ARG A 26 1.14 2.29 -16.90
N ILE A 27 0.77 3.51 -16.51
CA ILE A 27 -0.32 3.78 -15.58
C ILE A 27 -1.43 4.56 -16.31
N PRO A 28 -2.70 4.12 -16.24
CA PRO A 28 -3.81 4.86 -16.84
C PRO A 28 -3.90 6.30 -16.30
N ALA A 29 -4.23 7.25 -17.18
CA ALA A 29 -4.40 8.63 -16.77
C ALA A 29 -5.62 8.80 -15.83
N LYS A 30 -5.48 9.67 -14.83
CA LYS A 30 -6.59 10.15 -13.99
C LYS A 30 -7.59 10.93 -14.82
N LYS A 31 -8.87 10.57 -14.72
CA LYS A 31 -10.00 11.17 -15.45
C LYS A 31 -11.07 11.59 -14.45
N ILE A 32 -11.16 12.90 -14.21
CA ILE A 32 -12.15 13.54 -13.31
C ILE A 32 -13.56 13.04 -13.64
N GLY A 33 -14.29 12.60 -12.62
CA GLY A 33 -15.65 12.05 -12.75
C GLY A 33 -15.80 10.79 -13.59
N ARG A 34 -14.71 10.07 -13.92
CA ARG A 34 -14.78 8.86 -14.76
C ARG A 34 -14.09 7.65 -14.16
N ASN A 35 -12.88 7.81 -13.65
CA ASN A 35 -12.15 6.72 -13.02
C ASN A 35 -11.59 7.10 -11.64
N LEU A 36 -11.17 6.08 -10.90
CA LEU A 36 -10.32 6.17 -9.72
C LEU A 36 -9.15 5.20 -9.87
N LEU A 37 -7.94 5.67 -9.56
CA LEU A 37 -6.76 4.84 -9.44
C LEU A 37 -6.40 4.66 -7.97
N ILE A 38 -6.58 3.44 -7.45
CA ILE A 38 -6.27 3.09 -6.06
C ILE A 38 -5.02 2.21 -6.07
N ALA A 39 -4.06 2.53 -5.21
CA ALA A 39 -2.81 1.80 -5.10
C ALA A 39 -2.45 1.42 -3.65
N THR A 40 -1.54 0.47 -3.54
CA THR A 40 -0.85 0.15 -2.29
C THR A 40 0.64 0.01 -2.55
N TRP A 41 1.45 0.46 -1.59
CA TRP A 41 2.89 0.37 -1.70
C TRP A 41 3.55 0.26 -0.31
N ASN A 42 4.17 -0.88 -0.03
CA ASN A 42 5.14 -0.97 1.05
C ASN A 42 6.39 -0.19 0.62
N ILE A 43 6.69 0.93 1.30
CA ILE A 43 7.91 1.71 1.07
C ILE A 43 8.88 1.41 2.22
N ARG A 44 9.87 0.57 1.92
CA ARG A 44 10.82 0.03 2.89
C ARG A 44 11.33 1.08 3.89
N ALA A 45 11.00 0.91 5.16
CA ALA A 45 11.38 1.82 6.23
C ALA A 45 11.25 3.32 5.86
N PHE A 46 10.07 3.74 5.43
CA PHE A 46 9.81 5.10 4.98
C PHE A 46 9.79 6.10 6.14
N GLY A 47 10.99 6.57 6.50
CA GLY A 47 11.18 7.39 7.68
C GLY A 47 12.13 8.55 7.45
N ASN A 48 13.39 8.38 7.84
CA ASN A 48 14.41 9.42 7.69
C ASN A 48 15.06 9.38 6.29
N LEU A 49 15.79 10.44 5.94
CA LEU A 49 16.59 10.54 4.72
C LEU A 49 17.90 11.30 4.98
N SER A 50 18.88 11.12 4.10
CA SER A 50 20.09 11.94 4.04
C SER A 50 19.82 13.20 3.19
N ARG A 51 20.20 14.37 3.70
CA ARG A 51 20.00 15.67 3.03
C ARG A 51 21.08 15.92 1.96
N VAL A 52 21.12 15.03 0.98
CA VAL A 52 21.95 15.07 -0.22
C VAL A 52 21.09 14.67 -1.42
N TRP A 53 21.48 15.05 -2.63
CA TRP A 53 20.72 14.70 -3.84
C TRP A 53 20.92 13.24 -4.26
N THR A 54 22.16 12.76 -4.16
CA THR A 54 22.57 11.38 -4.48
C THR A 54 23.40 10.85 -3.33
N SER A 55 22.93 9.79 -2.68
CA SER A 55 23.65 9.14 -1.58
C SER A 55 24.91 8.45 -2.07
N SER A 56 25.98 8.61 -1.29
CA SER A 56 27.23 7.85 -1.39
C SER A 56 27.14 6.51 -0.65
N GLN A 57 28.23 5.73 -0.69
CA GLN A 57 28.28 4.45 0.01
C GLN A 57 28.20 4.56 1.54
N THR A 58 28.62 5.70 2.11
CA THR A 58 28.71 5.94 3.56
C THR A 58 27.47 6.65 4.14
N ASP A 59 26.58 7.17 3.30
CA ASP A 59 25.40 7.89 3.77
C ASP A 59 24.40 6.94 4.45
N SER A 60 23.89 7.37 5.61
CA SER A 60 22.91 6.63 6.41
C SER A 60 21.93 7.61 7.04
N PRO A 61 20.61 7.47 6.80
CA PRO A 61 19.97 6.48 5.94
C PRO A 61 20.28 6.70 4.44
N ARG A 62 20.22 5.63 3.64
CA ARG A 62 20.57 5.68 2.20
C ARG A 62 19.58 6.47 1.34
N ARG A 63 18.33 6.55 1.73
CA ARG A 63 17.33 7.37 1.03
C ARG A 63 17.81 8.81 0.96
N ASP A 64 17.90 9.36 -0.24
CA ASP A 64 18.30 10.74 -0.53
C ASP A 64 17.12 11.57 -1.05
N LEU A 65 17.37 12.85 -1.36
CA LEU A 65 16.36 13.75 -1.88
C LEU A 65 15.83 13.29 -3.25
N SER A 66 16.68 12.77 -4.14
CA SER A 66 16.23 12.30 -5.46
C SER A 66 15.29 11.10 -5.35
N SER A 67 15.58 10.18 -4.42
CA SER A 67 14.73 9.03 -4.10
C SER A 67 13.34 9.46 -3.66
N VAL A 68 13.25 10.49 -2.81
CA VAL A 68 11.95 11.04 -2.36
C VAL A 68 11.19 11.70 -3.53
N HIS A 69 11.88 12.32 -4.49
CA HIS A 69 11.24 12.84 -5.69
C HIS A 69 10.68 11.72 -6.58
N TYR A 70 11.43 10.63 -6.79
CA TYR A 70 10.92 9.49 -7.57
C TYR A 70 9.72 8.81 -6.90
N ILE A 71 9.76 8.66 -5.57
CA ILE A 71 8.62 8.16 -4.79
C ILE A 71 7.40 9.08 -4.97
N ALA A 72 7.58 10.40 -4.85
CA ALA A 72 6.51 11.37 -5.03
C ALA A 72 5.91 11.32 -6.45
N GLU A 73 6.74 11.20 -7.47
CA GLU A 73 6.32 11.08 -8.86
C GLU A 73 5.44 9.84 -9.09
N ILE A 74 5.87 8.67 -8.56
CA ILE A 74 5.08 7.43 -8.62
C ILE A 74 3.75 7.57 -7.85
N VAL A 75 3.78 8.07 -6.61
CA VAL A 75 2.58 8.29 -5.78
C VAL A 75 1.59 9.23 -6.48
N SER A 76 2.10 10.25 -7.18
CA SER A 76 1.28 11.28 -7.83
C SER A 76 0.34 10.72 -8.92
N ARG A 77 0.63 9.52 -9.45
CA ARG A 77 -0.15 8.88 -10.52
C ARG A 77 -1.47 8.30 -10.05
N PHE A 78 -1.63 8.10 -8.75
CA PHE A 78 -2.83 7.51 -8.17
C PHE A 78 -3.73 8.58 -7.53
N ASP A 79 -4.95 8.20 -7.18
CA ASP A 79 -5.92 9.04 -6.48
C ASP A 79 -5.86 8.81 -4.96
N VAL A 80 -5.70 7.56 -4.54
CA VAL A 80 -5.49 7.15 -3.14
C VAL A 80 -4.44 6.05 -3.10
N VAL A 81 -3.42 6.20 -2.24
CA VAL A 81 -2.35 5.22 -2.03
C VAL A 81 -2.30 4.83 -0.57
N ALA A 82 -2.40 3.53 -0.27
CA ALA A 82 -2.01 3.01 1.03
C ALA A 82 -0.50 2.80 1.08
N VAL A 83 0.16 3.44 2.04
CA VAL A 83 1.60 3.36 2.23
C VAL A 83 1.87 2.61 3.54
N GLN A 84 2.57 1.47 3.43
CA GLN A 84 3.04 0.71 4.59
C GLN A 84 4.48 1.10 4.96
N GLU A 85 4.92 0.66 6.14
CA GLU A 85 6.26 0.92 6.70
C GLU A 85 6.62 2.41 6.92
N VAL A 86 5.63 3.28 7.09
CA VAL A 86 5.87 4.68 7.50
C VAL A 86 6.43 4.69 8.93
N LYS A 87 7.66 5.13 9.14
CA LYS A 87 8.33 5.02 10.46
C LYS A 87 7.86 6.10 11.46
N ALA A 88 8.23 5.91 12.73
CA ALA A 88 8.05 6.86 13.82
C ALA A 88 8.51 8.29 13.44
N ASN A 89 9.69 8.37 12.82
CA ASN A 89 10.20 9.59 12.20
C ASN A 89 9.69 9.68 10.76
N ILE A 90 8.76 10.61 10.51
CA ILE A 90 8.10 10.79 9.20
C ILE A 90 8.78 11.83 8.30
N ARG A 91 10.08 12.11 8.44
CA ARG A 91 10.75 13.20 7.70
C ARG A 91 10.63 13.06 6.17
N ALA A 92 10.97 11.89 5.62
CA ALA A 92 10.88 11.62 4.19
C ALA A 92 9.43 11.61 3.70
N PHE A 93 8.51 11.07 4.51
CA PHE A 93 7.08 11.13 4.24
C PHE A 93 6.57 12.58 4.13
N ARG A 94 6.93 13.45 5.08
CA ARG A 94 6.55 14.87 5.03
C ARG A 94 7.18 15.61 3.87
N ASP A 95 8.39 15.23 3.47
CA ASP A 95 9.06 15.80 2.31
C ASP A 95 8.39 15.38 0.99
N MET A 96 7.97 14.12 0.87
CA MET A 96 7.11 13.66 -0.22
C MET A 96 5.80 14.46 -0.28
N MET A 97 5.11 14.66 0.86
CA MET A 97 3.89 15.46 0.90
C MET A 97 4.09 16.91 0.42
N LYS A 98 5.25 17.52 0.71
CA LYS A 98 5.57 18.87 0.19
C LYS A 98 5.74 18.87 -1.33
N LEU A 99 6.34 17.83 -1.89
CA LEU A 99 6.51 17.68 -3.34
C LEU A 99 5.18 17.45 -4.05
N LEU A 100 4.31 16.61 -3.46
CA LEU A 100 2.96 16.37 -3.98
C LEU A 100 2.11 17.65 -3.97
N GLY A 101 2.34 18.55 -3.00
CA GLY A 101 1.76 19.89 -2.96
C GLY A 101 0.41 19.97 -2.22
N SER A 102 -0.19 21.15 -2.24
CA SER A 102 -1.34 21.50 -1.39
C SER A 102 -2.64 20.76 -1.69
N ASN A 103 -2.74 20.14 -2.87
CA ASN A 103 -3.90 19.33 -3.25
C ASN A 103 -3.85 17.91 -2.67
N TRP A 104 -2.78 17.53 -1.98
CA TRP A 104 -2.64 16.21 -1.38
C TRP A 104 -2.79 16.27 0.13
N SER A 105 -3.46 15.27 0.67
CA SER A 105 -3.64 15.08 2.10
C SER A 105 -3.28 13.65 2.49
N PHE A 106 -3.20 13.41 3.80
CA PHE A 106 -2.89 12.09 4.34
C PHE A 106 -3.58 11.86 5.68
N ILE A 107 -3.76 10.59 6.01
CA ILE A 107 -4.22 10.13 7.32
C ILE A 107 -3.39 8.90 7.71
N LEU A 108 -2.96 8.81 8.97
CA LEU A 108 -2.08 7.75 9.48
C LEU A 108 -2.59 7.16 10.79
N THR A 109 -2.26 5.91 11.04
CA THR A 109 -2.29 5.34 12.40
C THR A 109 -1.17 5.93 13.24
N ASP A 110 -1.25 5.84 14.57
CA ASP A 110 -0.05 6.06 15.38
C ASP A 110 0.85 4.80 15.36
N VAL A 111 2.06 4.93 15.92
CA VAL A 111 2.93 3.78 16.17
C VAL A 111 2.40 2.97 17.34
N THR A 112 2.36 1.64 17.19
CA THR A 112 2.12 0.75 18.33
C THR A 112 3.23 0.98 19.37
N VAL A 113 2.85 1.24 20.62
CA VAL A 113 3.80 1.43 21.73
C VAL A 113 4.57 0.13 21.99
N GLY A 114 5.90 0.23 22.12
CA GLY A 114 6.79 -0.91 22.32
C GLY A 114 7.50 -1.36 21.04
N SER A 115 8.31 -2.42 21.14
CA SER A 115 9.13 -2.90 20.01
C SER A 115 8.35 -3.70 18.97
N ALA A 116 7.18 -4.24 19.35
CA ALA A 116 6.43 -5.17 18.51
C ALA A 116 5.95 -4.53 17.19
N GLY A 117 5.53 -3.27 17.21
CA GLY A 117 5.10 -2.54 16.01
C GLY A 117 6.24 -2.02 15.13
N ASN A 118 7.50 -2.30 15.47
CA ASN A 118 8.71 -1.81 14.79
C ASN A 118 8.74 -0.27 14.61
N GLY A 119 7.96 0.50 15.39
CA GLY A 119 7.79 1.93 15.18
C GLY A 119 7.27 2.28 13.78
N GLU A 120 6.34 1.49 13.25
CA GLU A 120 5.69 1.70 11.95
C GLU A 120 4.25 2.17 12.08
N ARG A 121 3.78 2.79 11.00
CA ARG A 121 2.44 3.30 10.80
C ARG A 121 1.94 2.84 9.44
N MET A 122 0.62 2.75 9.33
CA MET A 122 -0.07 2.67 8.05
C MET A 122 -0.58 4.07 7.71
N ALA A 123 -0.43 4.46 6.45
CA ALA A 123 -0.90 5.75 5.98
C ALA A 123 -1.72 5.60 4.70
N TYR A 124 -2.70 6.49 4.52
CA TYR A 124 -3.28 6.77 3.23
C TYR A 124 -2.84 8.16 2.78
N VAL A 125 -2.41 8.27 1.53
CA VAL A 125 -2.06 9.52 0.84
C VAL A 125 -3.03 9.69 -0.32
N PHE A 126 -3.66 10.85 -0.45
CA PHE A 126 -4.73 11.04 -1.43
C PHE A 126 -4.81 12.44 -2.01
N ASP A 127 -5.22 12.51 -3.27
CA ASP A 127 -5.46 13.76 -4.02
C ASP A 127 -6.87 14.29 -3.70
N THR A 128 -6.95 15.36 -2.93
CA THR A 128 -8.20 15.97 -2.44
C THR A 128 -9.11 16.51 -3.53
N ARG A 129 -8.58 16.71 -4.74
CA ARG A 129 -9.38 17.07 -5.93
C ARG A 129 -10.17 15.88 -6.48
N ARG A 130 -9.84 14.66 -6.04
CA ARG A 130 -10.31 13.40 -6.61
C ARG A 130 -11.02 12.52 -5.59
N ALA A 131 -10.50 12.45 -4.37
CA ALA A 131 -11.11 11.71 -3.27
C ALA A 131 -10.97 12.49 -1.95
N ASN A 132 -12.02 12.45 -1.13
CA ASN A 132 -12.04 13.07 0.19
C ASN A 132 -12.48 12.06 1.24
N LEU A 133 -12.08 12.24 2.50
CA LEU A 133 -12.53 11.39 3.60
C LEU A 133 -14.06 11.47 3.73
N SER A 134 -14.72 10.32 3.91
CA SER A 134 -16.17 10.24 4.11
C SER A 134 -16.60 10.02 5.56
N GLY A 135 -15.63 9.96 6.49
CA GLY A 135 -15.89 10.05 7.93
C GLY A 135 -15.57 8.79 8.75
N LEU A 136 -15.18 7.67 8.12
CA LEU A 136 -14.69 6.50 8.84
C LEU A 136 -13.15 6.47 8.82
N ALA A 137 -12.57 6.30 10.00
CA ALA A 137 -11.18 5.88 10.19
C ALA A 137 -11.14 4.97 11.43
N SER A 138 -10.70 3.73 11.28
CA SER A 138 -10.76 2.74 12.35
C SER A 138 -9.69 1.66 12.18
N GLU A 139 -9.26 1.08 13.30
CA GLU A 139 -8.46 -0.14 13.32
C GLU A 139 -9.37 -1.35 13.57
N ILE A 140 -9.13 -2.44 12.86
CA ILE A 140 -9.89 -3.68 13.00
C ILE A 140 -9.22 -4.56 14.06
N VAL A 141 -9.98 -4.92 15.08
CA VAL A 141 -9.57 -5.78 16.18
C VAL A 141 -10.56 -6.94 16.24
N VAL A 142 -10.07 -8.17 16.11
CA VAL A 142 -10.88 -9.40 16.18
C VAL A 142 -11.40 -9.58 17.61
N PRO A 143 -12.71 -9.81 17.82
CA PRO A 143 -13.28 -10.07 19.15
C PRO A 143 -12.62 -11.27 19.85
N LYS A 144 -12.56 -11.23 21.18
CA LYS A 144 -11.94 -12.28 21.99
C LYS A 144 -12.61 -13.64 21.80
N GLU A 145 -13.92 -13.66 21.59
CA GLU A 145 -14.74 -14.85 21.37
C GLU A 145 -14.44 -15.54 20.04
N TRP A 146 -13.71 -14.89 19.13
CA TRP A 146 -13.24 -15.50 17.89
C TRP A 146 -11.80 -15.98 18.00
N LEU A 147 -11.16 -15.72 19.15
CA LEU A 147 -9.83 -16.20 19.53
C LEU A 147 -9.92 -17.41 20.47
N ASP A 148 -11.09 -18.07 20.57
CA ASP A 148 -11.43 -19.17 21.50
C ASP A 148 -10.51 -20.42 21.46
N GLU A 149 -9.42 -20.40 20.69
CA GLU A 149 -8.41 -21.47 20.61
C GLU A 149 -6.96 -20.96 20.69
N VAL A 150 -6.69 -19.73 21.14
CA VAL A 150 -5.34 -19.13 21.11
C VAL A 150 -4.86 -18.73 22.50
N GLU A 151 -3.57 -19.00 22.78
CA GLU A 151 -2.89 -18.70 24.05
C GLU A 151 -3.17 -17.28 24.59
N GLU A 152 -3.01 -17.12 25.91
CA GLU A 152 -3.24 -15.90 26.71
C GLU A 152 -2.50 -14.64 26.21
N ASN A 153 -1.53 -14.78 25.29
CA ASN A 153 -0.80 -13.68 24.67
C ASN A 153 -1.37 -13.19 23.32
N SER A 154 -2.34 -13.88 22.71
CA SER A 154 -2.92 -13.51 21.41
C SER A 154 -3.57 -12.11 21.38
N LEU A 155 -4.17 -11.70 22.50
CA LEU A 155 -4.73 -10.35 22.67
C LEU A 155 -3.66 -9.24 22.66
N LYS A 156 -2.40 -9.56 23.01
CA LYS A 156 -1.30 -8.57 22.99
C LYS A 156 -0.73 -8.38 21.59
N ASP A 157 -0.72 -9.43 20.78
CA ASP A 157 -0.15 -9.42 19.43
C ASP A 157 -1.10 -8.76 18.41
N GLN A 158 -2.40 -8.74 18.68
CA GLN A 158 -3.41 -8.17 17.80
C GLN A 158 -3.31 -6.65 17.57
N PHE A 159 -2.78 -5.91 18.55
CA PHE A 159 -2.57 -4.46 18.43
C PHE A 159 -1.30 -4.12 17.62
N VAL A 160 -0.58 -5.13 17.16
CA VAL A 160 0.62 -4.96 16.36
C VAL A 160 0.21 -4.99 14.89
N ARG A 161 0.13 -3.80 14.27
CA ARG A 161 -0.26 -3.61 12.86
C ARG A 161 -1.69 -4.12 12.56
N SER A 162 -2.63 -3.80 13.43
CA SER A 162 -4.07 -3.98 13.22
C SER A 162 -4.50 -3.41 11.85
N PRO A 163 -5.30 -4.13 11.04
CA PRO A 163 -5.75 -3.62 9.76
C PRO A 163 -6.39 -2.23 9.90
N TYR A 164 -5.97 -1.29 9.06
CA TYR A 164 -6.42 0.09 9.15
C TYR A 164 -7.42 0.40 8.04
N ALA A 165 -8.65 0.75 8.43
CA ALA A 165 -9.74 1.03 7.52
C ALA A 165 -10.05 2.53 7.47
N VAL A 166 -10.14 3.09 6.27
CA VAL A 166 -10.53 4.48 6.04
C VAL A 166 -11.55 4.57 4.92
N SER A 167 -12.61 5.35 5.13
CA SER A 167 -13.60 5.62 4.08
C SER A 167 -13.30 6.90 3.31
N PHE A 168 -13.46 6.80 2.00
CA PHE A 168 -13.31 7.88 1.04
C PHE A 168 -14.59 8.00 0.20
N ARG A 169 -14.80 9.20 -0.32
CA ARG A 169 -15.81 9.51 -1.31
C ARG A 169 -15.18 10.19 -2.51
N SER A 170 -15.58 9.74 -3.69
CA SER A 170 -15.33 10.41 -4.97
C SER A 170 -16.64 10.49 -5.73
N GLU A 171 -17.07 11.70 -6.07
CA GLU A 171 -18.40 11.93 -6.67
C GLU A 171 -19.52 11.28 -5.82
N SER A 172 -20.34 10.42 -6.43
CA SER A 172 -21.39 9.64 -5.77
C SER A 172 -20.91 8.33 -5.13
N LYS A 173 -19.66 7.91 -5.39
CA LYS A 173 -19.14 6.62 -4.92
C LYS A 173 -18.47 6.78 -3.56
N THR A 174 -18.87 5.95 -2.61
CA THR A 174 -18.20 5.80 -1.31
C THR A 174 -17.49 4.45 -1.28
N PHE A 175 -16.25 4.45 -0.82
CA PHE A 175 -15.42 3.26 -0.72
C PHE A 175 -14.58 3.25 0.55
N ILE A 176 -14.40 2.07 1.12
CA ILE A 176 -13.58 1.81 2.30
C ILE A 176 -12.35 1.06 1.81
N LEU A 177 -11.18 1.60 2.12
CA LEU A 177 -9.93 0.89 1.95
C LEU A 177 -9.53 0.32 3.30
N VAL A 178 -9.18 -0.96 3.32
CA VAL A 178 -8.61 -1.64 4.49
C VAL A 178 -7.19 -2.06 4.16
N THR A 179 -6.20 -1.42 4.79
CA THR A 179 -4.81 -1.76 4.58
C THR A 179 -4.34 -2.82 5.59
N LEU A 180 -3.72 -3.88 5.08
CA LEU A 180 -3.14 -4.95 5.88
C LEU A 180 -1.61 -4.94 5.71
N HIS A 181 -0.89 -5.15 6.82
CA HIS A 181 0.56 -5.34 6.84
C HIS A 181 0.90 -6.52 7.76
N ILE A 182 0.68 -7.72 7.24
CA ILE A 182 0.73 -8.98 8.00
C ILE A 182 2.19 -9.29 8.36
N ILE A 183 2.52 -9.51 9.64
CA ILE A 183 3.89 -9.89 10.05
C ILE A 183 4.29 -11.25 9.47
N TYR A 184 5.47 -11.30 8.85
CA TYR A 184 6.17 -12.50 8.42
C TYR A 184 6.82 -13.26 9.60
N GLY A 185 6.67 -14.58 9.72
CA GLY A 185 7.33 -15.32 10.80
C GLY A 185 7.18 -16.85 10.80
N LYS A 186 8.15 -17.53 11.44
CA LYS A 186 8.26 -19.00 11.58
C LYS A 186 7.14 -19.68 12.39
N LYS A 187 6.24 -18.92 12.99
CA LYS A 187 5.06 -19.38 13.74
C LYS A 187 3.77 -19.10 12.97
N SER A 188 3.76 -19.39 11.66
CA SER A 188 2.59 -19.13 10.81
C SER A 188 1.31 -19.81 11.30
N SER A 189 1.44 -20.91 12.06
CA SER A 189 0.32 -21.59 12.74
C SER A 189 -0.45 -20.68 13.69
N ASP A 190 0.25 -19.83 14.46
CA ASP A 190 -0.32 -19.12 15.59
C ASP A 190 -1.19 -17.94 15.15
N ARG A 191 -1.05 -17.49 13.89
CA ARG A 191 -1.82 -16.37 13.31
C ARG A 191 -2.91 -16.79 12.35
N ILE A 192 -3.04 -18.08 12.02
CA ILE A 192 -4.14 -18.55 11.15
C ILE A 192 -5.49 -18.20 11.76
N ALA A 193 -5.67 -18.37 13.07
CA ALA A 193 -6.92 -18.05 13.76
C ALA A 193 -7.25 -16.55 13.67
N GLU A 194 -6.28 -15.68 13.93
CA GLU A 194 -6.42 -14.22 13.81
C GLU A 194 -6.77 -13.82 12.37
N LEU A 195 -6.04 -14.32 11.37
CA LEU A 195 -6.31 -14.02 9.96
C LEU A 195 -7.67 -14.57 9.50
N LYS A 196 -8.11 -15.73 9.99
CA LYS A 196 -9.48 -16.23 9.77
C LYS A 196 -10.52 -15.32 10.42
N GLY A 197 -10.24 -14.80 11.62
CA GLY A 197 -11.07 -13.83 12.33
C GLY A 197 -11.20 -12.52 11.56
N ILE A 198 -10.08 -11.95 11.08
CA ILE A 198 -10.08 -10.75 10.23
C ILE A 198 -10.82 -11.03 8.92
N ALA A 199 -10.57 -12.15 8.26
CA ALA A 199 -11.24 -12.50 7.01
C ALA A 199 -12.76 -12.68 7.21
N ARG A 200 -13.19 -13.27 8.33
CA ARG A 200 -14.61 -13.32 8.73
C ARG A 200 -15.17 -11.92 8.96
N TRP A 201 -14.48 -11.09 9.74
CA TRP A 201 -14.90 -9.72 10.03
C TRP A 201 -15.11 -8.91 8.75
N LEU A 202 -14.19 -9.01 7.80
CA LEU A 202 -14.28 -8.32 6.52
C LEU A 202 -15.44 -8.82 5.66
N SER A 203 -15.73 -10.12 5.66
CA SER A 203 -16.86 -10.70 4.92
C SER A 203 -18.20 -10.30 5.53
N ASP A 204 -18.32 -10.35 6.85
CA ASP A 204 -19.51 -9.90 7.58
C ASP A 204 -19.72 -8.39 7.35
N TRP A 205 -18.66 -7.60 7.48
CA TRP A 205 -18.74 -6.14 7.31
C TRP A 205 -19.08 -5.73 5.88
N ALA A 206 -18.47 -6.37 4.88
CA ALA A 206 -18.81 -6.12 3.49
C ALA A 206 -20.30 -6.38 3.23
N SER A 207 -20.87 -7.44 3.85
CA SER A 207 -22.28 -7.80 3.71
C SER A 207 -23.21 -6.71 4.25
N ASP A 208 -22.87 -6.17 5.42
CA ASP A 208 -23.66 -5.12 6.07
C ASP A 208 -23.62 -3.80 5.29
N ILE A 209 -22.43 -3.34 4.87
CA ILE A 209 -22.26 -2.02 4.23
C ILE A 209 -22.71 -1.97 2.77
N ASN A 210 -22.74 -3.11 2.08
CA ASN A 210 -23.26 -3.17 0.71
C ASN A 210 -24.75 -2.81 0.65
N THR A 211 -25.48 -2.97 1.76
CA THR A 211 -26.85 -2.44 1.92
C THR A 211 -26.92 -0.92 1.70
N TYR A 212 -25.80 -0.22 1.86
CA TYR A 212 -25.65 1.23 1.70
C TYR A 212 -24.77 1.63 0.50
N ASP A 213 -24.57 0.72 -0.47
CA ASP A 213 -23.75 0.95 -1.69
C ASP A 213 -22.29 1.38 -1.41
N GLN A 214 -21.73 0.91 -0.29
CA GLN A 214 -20.33 1.16 0.05
C GLN A 214 -19.42 0.05 -0.49
N ASN A 215 -18.33 0.46 -1.14
CA ASN A 215 -17.36 -0.42 -1.77
C ASN A 215 -16.20 -0.75 -0.81
N LEU A 216 -16.03 -2.02 -0.40
CA LEU A 216 -14.91 -2.39 0.49
C LEU A 216 -13.80 -3.11 -0.28
N ILE A 217 -12.59 -2.55 -0.17
CA ILE A 217 -11.38 -3.03 -0.85
C ILE A 217 -10.29 -3.25 0.20
N CYS A 218 -9.75 -4.46 0.23
CA CYS A 218 -8.62 -4.84 1.07
C CYS A 218 -7.34 -4.78 0.25
N LEU A 219 -6.29 -4.16 0.78
CA LEU A 219 -5.04 -3.95 0.06
C LEU A 219 -3.83 -3.83 1.00
N GLY A 220 -2.62 -3.95 0.51
CA GLY A 220 -1.42 -3.88 1.36
C GLY A 220 -0.49 -5.08 1.19
N ASP A 221 0.46 -5.19 2.12
CA ASP A 221 1.40 -6.29 2.20
C ASP A 221 0.83 -7.41 3.08
N PHE A 222 0.32 -8.45 2.44
CA PHE A 222 -0.26 -9.62 3.09
C PHE A 222 0.82 -10.67 3.41
N ASN A 223 2.09 -10.43 3.06
CA ASN A 223 3.24 -11.31 3.27
C ASN A 223 3.02 -12.76 2.79
N ILE A 224 2.39 -12.92 1.63
CA ILE A 224 2.15 -14.23 1.01
C ILE A 224 3.41 -14.73 0.29
N ASP A 225 3.95 -15.83 0.78
CA ASP A 225 5.22 -16.40 0.32
C ASP A 225 5.17 -17.03 -1.08
N GLU A 226 4.06 -17.64 -1.47
CA GLU A 226 3.85 -18.29 -2.77
C GLU A 226 2.40 -18.11 -3.23
N ARG A 227 2.08 -18.43 -4.49
CA ARG A 227 0.72 -18.40 -5.05
C ARG A 227 -0.29 -19.34 -4.33
N GLY A 228 0.14 -20.07 -3.30
CA GLY A 228 -0.71 -20.74 -2.34
C GLY A 228 -0.03 -20.92 -0.98
N ASP A 229 -0.77 -20.64 0.11
CA ASP A 229 -1.26 -21.65 1.07
C ASP A 229 -2.06 -20.91 2.18
N LEU A 230 -1.47 -19.89 2.80
CA LEU A 230 -2.09 -19.16 3.92
C LEU A 230 -3.26 -18.25 3.50
N LEU A 231 -3.11 -17.48 2.42
CA LEU A 231 -4.18 -16.61 1.90
C LEU A 231 -5.35 -17.44 1.34
N ASN A 232 -5.03 -18.57 0.69
CA ASN A 232 -6.02 -19.55 0.22
C ASN A 232 -6.86 -20.08 1.38
N GLN A 233 -6.24 -20.39 2.52
CA GLN A 233 -6.93 -20.93 3.69
C GLN A 233 -7.69 -19.87 4.52
N THR A 234 -7.45 -18.57 4.28
CA THR A 234 -7.99 -17.47 5.09
C THR A 234 -8.87 -16.53 4.26
N PHE A 235 -8.27 -15.57 3.56
CA PHE A 235 -8.96 -14.49 2.87
C PHE A 235 -9.64 -14.94 1.57
N LEU A 236 -8.97 -15.72 0.71
CA LEU A 236 -9.57 -16.21 -0.53
C LEU A 236 -10.65 -17.26 -0.25
N ALA A 237 -10.44 -18.15 0.74
CA ALA A 237 -11.48 -19.07 1.21
C ALA A 237 -12.72 -18.35 1.74
N LYS A 238 -12.58 -17.12 2.25
CA LYS A 238 -13.70 -16.29 2.70
C LYS A 238 -14.33 -15.46 1.59
N GLY A 239 -13.85 -15.56 0.35
CA GLY A 239 -14.46 -14.94 -0.82
C GLY A 239 -13.84 -13.61 -1.24
N LEU A 240 -12.67 -13.24 -0.71
CA LEU A 240 -11.89 -12.16 -1.32
C LEU A 240 -11.43 -12.61 -2.71
N TYR A 241 -11.74 -11.78 -3.69
CA TYR A 241 -11.38 -11.93 -5.08
C TYR A 241 -10.22 -11.01 -5.41
N VAL A 242 -9.12 -11.59 -5.89
CA VAL A 242 -8.00 -10.86 -6.48
C VAL A 242 -8.18 -10.90 -8.00
N PRO A 243 -8.15 -9.74 -8.69
CA PRO A 243 -8.43 -9.70 -10.11
C PRO A 243 -7.38 -10.46 -10.94
N PRO A 244 -7.77 -11.09 -12.07
CA PRO A 244 -6.88 -11.88 -12.92
C PRO A 244 -5.60 -11.15 -13.35
N ALA A 245 -5.69 -9.84 -13.60
CA ALA A 245 -4.53 -9.02 -13.96
C ALA A 245 -3.46 -9.00 -12.85
N LEU A 246 -3.86 -9.05 -11.57
CA LEU A 246 -2.94 -9.20 -10.45
C LEU A 246 -2.58 -10.68 -10.22
N GLN A 247 -3.39 -11.65 -10.62
CA GLN A 247 -2.98 -13.07 -10.57
C GLN A 247 -1.98 -13.47 -11.68
N ALA A 248 -1.74 -12.60 -12.66
CA ALA A 248 -0.85 -12.88 -13.78
C ALA A 248 0.64 -12.99 -13.35
N PRO A 249 1.45 -13.87 -13.96
CA PRO A 249 2.92 -13.96 -13.76
C PRO A 249 3.66 -12.64 -13.87
N GLU A 250 3.15 -11.74 -14.70
CA GLU A 250 3.76 -10.46 -15.03
C GLU A 250 3.61 -9.43 -13.90
N ALA A 251 2.61 -9.59 -13.02
CA ALA A 251 2.26 -8.62 -11.98
C ALA A 251 3.16 -8.74 -10.73
N THR A 252 4.47 -8.62 -10.84
CA THR A 252 5.41 -8.89 -9.73
C THR A 252 5.30 -7.92 -8.54
N ARG A 253 5.69 -8.35 -7.33
CA ARG A 253 5.59 -7.53 -6.08
C ARG A 253 6.91 -7.15 -5.46
N SER A 254 7.94 -7.98 -5.62
CA SER A 254 9.24 -7.73 -5.03
C SER A 254 10.30 -7.51 -6.10
N ILE A 255 11.22 -6.59 -5.83
CA ILE A 255 12.40 -6.40 -6.67
C ILE A 255 13.34 -7.61 -6.61
N PHE A 256 13.32 -8.41 -5.54
CA PHE A 256 14.27 -9.51 -5.35
C PHE A 256 13.75 -10.85 -5.87
N ASN A 257 12.46 -11.12 -5.67
CA ASN A 257 11.88 -12.41 -6.01
C ASN A 257 10.49 -12.21 -6.65
N LYS A 258 10.38 -12.60 -7.92
CA LYS A 258 9.17 -12.46 -8.74
C LYS A 258 8.06 -13.43 -8.34
N ASP A 259 8.40 -14.51 -7.66
CA ASP A 259 7.46 -15.55 -7.24
C ASP A 259 6.72 -15.19 -5.95
N LYS A 260 7.21 -14.17 -5.23
CA LYS A 260 6.58 -13.67 -4.01
C LYS A 260 5.29 -12.92 -4.32
N TYR A 261 4.26 -13.22 -3.53
CA TYR A 261 2.89 -12.74 -3.69
C TYR A 261 2.45 -11.80 -2.55
N TYR A 262 3.44 -11.15 -1.91
CA TYR A 262 3.29 -10.34 -0.71
C TYR A 262 2.12 -9.36 -0.78
N ASP A 263 2.16 -8.41 -1.73
CA ASP A 263 1.15 -7.37 -1.85
C ASP A 263 -0.10 -7.83 -2.61
N GLN A 264 -1.27 -7.34 -2.15
CA GLN A 264 -2.58 -7.65 -2.73
C GLN A 264 -3.46 -6.42 -2.87
N ILE A 265 -4.41 -6.50 -3.80
CA ILE A 265 -5.63 -5.68 -3.86
C ILE A 265 -6.78 -6.66 -4.14
N ALA A 266 -7.75 -6.73 -3.25
CA ALA A 266 -8.84 -7.69 -3.29
C ALA A 266 -10.15 -7.11 -2.74
N TRP A 267 -11.27 -7.67 -3.18
CA TRP A 267 -12.62 -7.28 -2.73
C TRP A 267 -13.58 -8.46 -2.84
N PHE A 268 -14.79 -8.34 -2.32
CA PHE A 268 -15.85 -9.34 -2.53
C PHE A 268 -16.54 -9.07 -3.87
N ASN A 269 -16.70 -10.08 -4.71
CA ASN A 269 -17.06 -9.93 -6.13
C ASN A 269 -18.50 -10.35 -6.50
N GLY A 270 -19.34 -10.70 -5.53
CA GLY A 270 -20.70 -11.19 -5.78
C GLY A 270 -20.86 -12.72 -5.70
N ASP A 271 -19.76 -13.47 -5.76
CA ASP A 271 -19.82 -14.94 -5.74
C ASP A 271 -20.33 -15.44 -4.38
N ASN A 272 -21.04 -16.58 -4.37
CA ASN A 272 -21.60 -17.18 -3.16
C ASN A 272 -22.52 -16.23 -2.34
N LYS A 273 -23.24 -15.32 -3.01
CA LYS A 273 -24.09 -14.28 -2.40
C LYS A 273 -23.33 -13.24 -1.57
N GLN A 274 -22.02 -13.14 -1.77
CA GLN A 274 -21.22 -12.08 -1.18
C GLN A 274 -21.55 -10.72 -1.84
N PRO A 275 -21.23 -9.60 -1.19
CA PRO A 275 -21.24 -8.28 -1.80
C PRO A 275 -20.41 -8.20 -3.07
N LYS A 276 -20.78 -7.25 -3.94
CA LYS A 276 -20.01 -6.87 -5.13
C LYS A 276 -19.76 -5.37 -5.08
N LEU A 277 -18.59 -4.93 -5.54
CA LEU A 277 -18.34 -3.50 -5.77
C LEU A 277 -19.36 -2.92 -6.78
N SER A 278 -19.83 -1.71 -6.51
CA SER A 278 -20.57 -0.87 -7.46
C SER A 278 -19.66 -0.03 -8.35
N MET A 279 -18.33 -0.20 -8.22
CA MET A 279 -17.31 0.31 -9.13
C MET A 279 -16.77 -0.83 -9.98
N ASP A 280 -16.75 -0.66 -11.31
CA ASP A 280 -16.25 -1.69 -12.23
C ASP A 280 -14.74 -1.60 -12.38
N LEU A 281 -14.04 -2.73 -12.25
CA LEU A 281 -12.61 -2.81 -12.54
C LEU A 281 -12.35 -2.59 -14.04
N LEU A 282 -11.47 -1.64 -14.37
CA LEU A 282 -11.04 -1.36 -15.74
C LEU A 282 -9.67 -1.99 -16.03
N ALA A 283 -8.72 -1.83 -15.12
CA ALA A 283 -7.36 -2.35 -15.25
C ALA A 283 -6.72 -2.53 -13.87
N ALA A 284 -5.68 -3.35 -13.78
CA ALA A 284 -4.84 -3.46 -12.59
C ALA A 284 -3.44 -3.93 -12.99
N GLY A 285 -2.45 -3.67 -12.13
CA GLY A 285 -1.08 -4.09 -12.37
C GLY A 285 -0.12 -3.68 -11.25
N ASN A 286 1.17 -3.84 -11.52
CA ASN A 286 2.25 -3.29 -10.71
C ASN A 286 3.01 -2.20 -11.51
N TYR A 287 3.86 -1.43 -10.84
CA TYR A 287 4.83 -0.56 -11.52
C TYR A 287 6.26 -0.99 -11.18
N ASP A 288 6.98 -1.52 -12.18
CA ASP A 288 8.40 -1.87 -12.04
C ASP A 288 9.29 -0.66 -12.30
N PHE A 289 9.68 0.03 -11.23
CA PHE A 289 10.56 1.20 -11.29
C PHE A 289 12.05 0.86 -11.47
N VAL A 290 12.43 -0.42 -11.29
CA VAL A 290 13.84 -0.82 -11.20
C VAL A 290 14.62 -0.55 -12.49
N PRO A 291 14.11 -0.87 -13.71
CA PRO A 291 14.84 -0.61 -14.95
C PRO A 291 15.21 0.85 -15.20
N LEU A 292 14.50 1.80 -14.57
CA LEU A 292 14.74 3.24 -14.75
C LEU A 292 15.54 3.85 -13.61
N LEU A 293 15.32 3.38 -12.38
CA LEU A 293 15.84 4.02 -11.17
C LEU A 293 17.06 3.31 -10.57
N TRP A 294 17.27 2.03 -10.89
CA TRP A 294 18.43 1.29 -10.40
C TRP A 294 19.56 1.33 -11.42
N ASN A 295 20.74 1.77 -10.96
CA ASN A 295 21.99 1.59 -11.67
C ASN A 295 22.88 0.62 -10.87
N GLU A 296 23.15 -0.55 -11.44
CA GLU A 296 23.98 -1.59 -10.81
C GLU A 296 25.46 -1.19 -10.67
N GLU A 297 25.94 -0.25 -11.50
CA GLU A 297 27.31 0.27 -11.43
C GLU A 297 27.52 1.18 -10.20
N THR A 298 26.46 1.82 -9.71
CA THR A 298 26.56 2.76 -8.59
C THR A 298 26.30 2.11 -7.24
N HIS A 299 25.37 1.15 -7.17
CA HIS A 299 25.02 0.46 -5.93
C HIS A 299 24.29 -0.85 -6.19
N SER A 300 24.41 -1.78 -5.23
CA SER A 300 23.72 -3.06 -5.29
C SER A 300 22.19 -2.91 -5.18
N LYS A 301 21.45 -3.92 -5.65
CA LYS A 301 19.98 -3.96 -5.54
C LYS A 301 19.49 -3.86 -4.10
N LEU A 302 20.23 -4.42 -3.15
CA LEU A 302 19.96 -4.28 -1.72
C LEU A 302 20.06 -2.82 -1.28
N GLN A 303 21.11 -2.12 -1.67
CA GLN A 303 21.24 -0.70 -1.38
C GLN A 303 20.13 0.11 -2.04
N HIS A 304 19.73 -0.22 -3.28
CA HIS A 304 18.62 0.43 -3.97
C HIS A 304 17.29 0.29 -3.22
N SER A 305 17.02 -0.88 -2.64
CA SER A 305 15.81 -1.09 -1.86
C SER A 305 15.67 -0.16 -0.65
N TRP A 306 16.80 0.25 -0.04
CA TRP A 306 16.82 1.22 1.06
C TRP A 306 16.65 2.67 0.59
N MET A 307 16.80 2.93 -0.70
CA MET A 307 16.59 4.24 -1.31
C MET A 307 15.12 4.43 -1.67
N ILE A 308 14.56 3.48 -2.42
CA ILE A 308 13.16 3.48 -2.87
C ILE A 308 12.34 2.50 -2.02
N SER A 309 12.27 1.24 -2.46
CA SER A 309 11.64 0.13 -1.76
C SER A 309 12.11 -1.22 -2.32
N ASP A 310 11.92 -2.31 -1.60
CA ASP A 310 12.00 -3.69 -2.10
C ASP A 310 10.68 -4.23 -2.65
N HIS A 311 9.59 -3.46 -2.52
CA HIS A 311 8.29 -3.77 -3.09
C HIS A 311 7.94 -2.84 -4.26
N TYR A 312 7.22 -3.37 -5.24
CA TYR A 312 6.57 -2.60 -6.30
C TYR A 312 5.20 -2.11 -5.82
N PRO A 313 4.77 -0.90 -6.20
CA PRO A 313 3.38 -0.50 -5.98
C PRO A 313 2.45 -1.39 -6.82
N LEU A 314 1.38 -1.87 -6.21
CA LEU A 314 0.24 -2.47 -6.91
C LEU A 314 -0.87 -1.45 -7.05
N TRP A 315 -1.62 -1.53 -8.13
CA TRP A 315 -2.70 -0.60 -8.42
C TRP A 315 -3.88 -1.25 -9.15
N ALA A 316 -5.06 -0.65 -8.97
CA ALA A 316 -6.28 -0.96 -9.69
C ALA A 316 -6.99 0.33 -10.13
N GLU A 317 -7.44 0.36 -11.38
CA GLU A 317 -8.28 1.40 -11.95
C GLU A 317 -9.74 0.94 -11.94
N PHE A 318 -10.61 1.77 -11.38
CA PHE A 318 -12.04 1.54 -11.33
C PHE A 318 -12.81 2.62 -12.09
N SER A 319 -13.87 2.22 -12.78
CA SER A 319 -14.89 3.14 -13.29
C SER A 319 -15.78 3.61 -12.14
N ILE A 320 -16.06 4.91 -12.11
CA ILE A 320 -16.97 5.55 -11.13
C ILE A 320 -18.21 6.16 -11.78
N ARG A 321 -18.56 5.71 -12.99
CA ARG A 321 -19.73 6.16 -13.72
C ARG A 321 -21.03 5.49 -13.27
#